data_AF-A0AAJ7NG30-F1
#
_entry.id   AF-A0AAJ7NG30-F1
#
_cell.length_a   1.000
_cell.length_b   1.000
_cell.length_c   1.000
_cell.angle_alpha   90.00
_cell.angle_beta   90.00
_cell.angle_gamma   90.00
#
_symmetry.space_group_name_H-M   'P 1'
#
loop_
_entity.id
_entity.type
_entity.pdbx_description
1 polymer ?
#
loop_
_entity_poly.entity_id
_entity_poly.type
_entity_poly.pdbx_seq_one_letter_code
_entity_poly.pdbx_strand_id
1 'polypeptide(L)'
;MAINAAKAVLKPGKTVLLICDFQEGFSKVMYEYDKVVQNAAKLVKALKTLNVPMIVAEQYPKALGKTNSQLDITDAKGPFAKTKFSMSLPEINEELSTICCGQKPESIILFGIETHVCVENTAVDLRQNGYEVHTIADCCTSRTQEDRLLAFERMRGIGCHIATSENVIFKLVGDAKHKEFKNIQRIVKTPILPTNLIPHSKL
;
A
#
# COMPACT_ATOMS: atom_id res chain seq x y z
N MET A 1 -3.46 4.74 23.37
CA MET A 1 -4.26 3.51 23.20
C MET A 1 -3.31 2.37 22.87
N ALA A 2 -3.35 1.27 23.62
CA ALA A 2 -2.57 0.09 23.29
C ALA A 2 -3.05 -0.48 21.94
N ILE A 3 -2.13 -0.77 21.03
CA ILE A 3 -2.44 -1.49 19.79
C ILE A 3 -2.89 -2.89 20.21
N ASN A 4 -4.16 -3.23 20.01
CA ASN A 4 -4.65 -4.58 20.23
C ASN A 4 -3.99 -5.51 19.21
N ALA A 5 -3.21 -6.48 19.66
CA ALA A 5 -2.48 -7.41 18.78
C ALA A 5 -3.40 -8.14 17.78
N ALA A 6 -4.67 -8.34 18.13
CA ALA A 6 -5.68 -8.93 17.23
C ALA A 6 -5.97 -8.07 15.99
N LYS A 7 -5.73 -6.75 16.05
CA LYS A 7 -5.93 -5.80 14.94
C LYS A 7 -4.78 -5.76 13.93
N ALA A 8 -3.63 -6.36 14.26
CA ALA A 8 -2.45 -6.41 13.39
C ALA A 8 -2.44 -7.62 12.42
N VAL A 9 -3.49 -8.45 12.46
CA VAL A 9 -3.62 -9.69 11.69
C VAL A 9 -4.25 -9.39 10.33
N LEU A 10 -3.55 -9.75 9.26
CA LEU A 10 -4.10 -9.72 7.91
C LEU A 10 -4.74 -11.08 7.60
N LYS A 11 -6.01 -11.08 7.19
CA LYS A 11 -6.76 -12.30 6.88
C LYS A 11 -7.02 -12.39 5.37
N PRO A 12 -6.71 -13.53 4.72
CA PRO A 12 -7.17 -13.81 3.37
C PRO A 12 -8.69 -13.65 3.26
N GLY A 13 -9.17 -13.03 2.17
CA GLY A 13 -10.60 -12.78 1.95
C GLY A 13 -11.23 -11.67 2.80
N LYS A 14 -10.47 -11.01 3.70
CA LYS A 14 -10.89 -9.81 4.47
C LYS A 14 -9.94 -8.63 4.32
N THR A 15 -8.98 -8.74 3.41
CA THR A 15 -7.92 -7.76 3.16
C THR A 15 -8.02 -7.29 1.72
N VAL A 16 -7.85 -6.00 1.48
CA VAL A 16 -7.75 -5.40 0.14
C VAL A 16 -6.51 -4.51 0.06
N LEU A 17 -5.91 -4.42 -1.11
CA LEU A 17 -4.82 -3.49 -1.42
C LEU A 17 -5.36 -2.21 -2.05
N LEU A 18 -4.96 -1.05 -1.52
CA LEU A 18 -5.19 0.26 -2.12
C LEU A 18 -3.86 0.84 -2.62
N ILE A 19 -3.84 1.20 -3.91
CA ILE A 19 -2.70 1.82 -4.60
C ILE A 19 -3.05 3.28 -4.86
N CYS A 20 -2.39 4.18 -4.12
CA CYS A 20 -2.67 5.61 -4.12
C CYS A 20 -1.72 6.36 -5.06
N ASP A 21 -2.24 6.80 -6.21
CA ASP A 21 -1.63 7.78 -7.11
C ASP A 21 -0.20 7.44 -7.57
N PHE A 22 0.11 6.14 -7.71
CA PHE A 22 1.46 5.66 -8.03
C PHE A 22 1.83 5.86 -9.51
N GLN A 23 1.82 7.12 -9.95
CA GLN A 23 1.86 7.54 -11.35
C GLN A 23 3.28 7.91 -11.84
N GLU A 24 3.51 7.79 -13.15
CA GLU A 24 4.81 8.02 -13.79
C GLU A 24 5.25 9.49 -13.79
N GLY A 25 4.31 10.45 -13.75
CA GLY A 25 4.61 11.88 -13.72
C GLY A 25 5.38 12.32 -12.47
N PHE A 26 5.39 11.50 -11.43
CA PHE A 26 6.14 11.75 -10.19
C PHE A 26 7.59 11.22 -10.23
N SER A 27 7.96 10.45 -11.24
CA SER A 27 9.24 9.72 -11.31
C SER A 27 10.49 10.58 -11.06
N LYS A 28 10.48 11.83 -11.51
CA LYS A 28 11.64 12.75 -11.40
C LYS A 28 11.70 13.57 -10.10
N VAL A 29 10.61 13.58 -9.33
CA VAL A 29 10.47 14.48 -8.17
C VAL A 29 10.35 13.74 -6.84
N MET A 30 10.25 12.41 -6.88
CA MET A 30 10.09 11.57 -5.69
C MET A 30 11.41 11.00 -5.21
N TYR A 31 11.60 10.98 -3.89
CA TYR A 31 12.77 10.42 -3.25
C TYR A 31 12.83 8.90 -3.47
N GLU A 32 13.96 8.40 -3.99
CA GLU A 32 14.21 6.96 -4.21
C GLU A 32 13.13 6.24 -5.04
N TYR A 33 12.47 6.97 -5.97
CA TYR A 33 11.30 6.50 -6.71
C TYR A 33 11.50 5.12 -7.36
N ASP A 34 12.58 4.92 -8.11
CA ASP A 34 12.82 3.66 -8.83
C ASP A 34 12.96 2.45 -7.88
N LYS A 35 13.52 2.66 -6.68
CA LYS A 35 13.62 1.59 -5.67
C LYS A 35 12.24 1.28 -5.08
N VAL A 36 11.46 2.32 -4.82
CA VAL A 36 10.09 2.20 -4.28
C VAL A 36 9.17 1.52 -5.31
N VAL A 37 9.29 1.84 -6.61
CA VAL A 37 8.56 1.17 -7.70
C VAL A 37 8.88 -0.32 -7.73
N GLN A 38 10.15 -0.70 -7.65
CA GLN A 38 10.54 -2.12 -7.65
C GLN A 38 9.99 -2.89 -6.44
N ASN A 39 9.99 -2.27 -5.25
CA ASN A 39 9.37 -2.86 -4.07
C ASN A 39 7.85 -2.97 -4.22
N ALA A 40 7.19 -1.93 -4.73
CA ALA A 40 5.75 -1.92 -4.99
C ALA A 40 5.33 -2.97 -6.04
N ALA A 41 6.06 -3.08 -7.16
CA ALA A 41 5.81 -4.09 -8.18
C ALA A 41 5.92 -5.51 -7.61
N LYS A 42 6.92 -5.76 -6.74
CA LYS A 42 7.07 -7.04 -6.03
C LYS A 42 5.87 -7.32 -5.12
N LEU A 43 5.41 -6.32 -4.36
CA LEU A 43 4.23 -6.43 -3.50
C LEU A 43 2.98 -6.76 -4.32
N VAL A 44 2.71 -6.00 -5.38
CA VAL A 44 1.55 -6.20 -6.28
C VAL A 44 1.57 -7.61 -6.85
N LYS A 45 2.71 -8.08 -7.35
CA LYS A 45 2.86 -9.45 -7.87
C LYS A 45 2.56 -10.52 -6.82
N ALA A 46 3.05 -10.33 -5.59
CA ALA A 46 2.80 -11.27 -4.50
C ALA A 46 1.32 -11.29 -4.07
N LEU A 47 0.71 -10.12 -3.91
CA LEU A 47 -0.69 -9.99 -3.50
C LEU A 47 -1.65 -10.50 -4.57
N LYS A 48 -1.33 -10.29 -5.86
CA LYS A 48 -2.04 -10.91 -6.99
C LYS A 48 -1.96 -12.44 -6.95
N THR A 49 -0.78 -13.00 -6.68
CA THR A 49 -0.59 -14.46 -6.49
C THR A 49 -1.45 -15.00 -5.33
N LEU A 50 -1.65 -14.21 -4.28
CA LEU A 50 -2.48 -14.55 -3.13
C LEU A 50 -3.98 -14.25 -3.34
N ASN A 51 -4.39 -13.78 -4.52
CA ASN A 51 -5.76 -13.36 -4.84
C ASN A 51 -6.29 -12.28 -3.88
N VAL A 52 -5.44 -11.37 -3.44
CA VAL A 52 -5.86 -10.19 -2.67
C VAL A 52 -6.46 -9.17 -3.65
N PRO A 53 -7.71 -8.73 -3.46
CA PRO A 53 -8.31 -7.73 -4.34
C PRO A 53 -7.57 -6.39 -4.25
N MET A 54 -7.63 -5.60 -5.33
CA MET A 54 -6.89 -4.35 -5.46
C MET A 54 -7.79 -3.22 -5.96
N ILE A 55 -7.58 -2.01 -5.42
CA ILE A 55 -8.22 -0.77 -5.86
C ILE A 55 -7.12 0.25 -6.18
N VAL A 56 -7.21 0.91 -7.32
CA VAL A 56 -6.22 1.89 -7.81
C VAL A 56 -6.89 3.25 -7.99
N ALA A 57 -6.24 4.32 -7.53
CA ALA A 57 -6.63 5.69 -7.86
C ALA A 57 -5.48 6.45 -8.54
N GLU A 58 -5.83 7.42 -9.36
CA GLU A 58 -4.90 8.33 -10.04
C GLU A 58 -5.28 9.79 -9.76
N GLN A 59 -4.35 10.55 -9.22
CA GLN A 59 -4.51 11.99 -9.04
C GLN A 59 -4.30 12.69 -10.39
N TYR A 60 -5.31 13.44 -10.84
CA TYR A 60 -5.27 14.29 -12.03
C TYR A 60 -4.44 13.71 -13.20
N PRO A 61 -4.81 12.53 -13.73
CA PRO A 61 -3.96 11.75 -14.66
C PRO A 61 -3.66 12.47 -15.97
N LYS A 62 -4.48 13.46 -16.37
CA LYS A 62 -4.21 14.31 -17.53
C LYS A 62 -2.86 15.04 -17.42
N ALA A 63 -2.44 15.44 -16.21
CA ALA A 63 -1.17 16.13 -16.00
C ALA A 63 -0.09 15.23 -15.37
N LEU A 64 -0.49 14.27 -14.54
CA LEU A 64 0.44 13.43 -13.78
C LEU A 64 0.71 12.07 -14.44
N GLY A 65 0.09 11.79 -15.59
CA GLY A 65 0.23 10.54 -16.30
C GLY A 65 -0.55 9.41 -15.63
N LYS A 66 -0.29 8.18 -16.09
CA LYS A 66 -0.93 6.97 -15.59
C LYS A 66 -0.12 6.31 -14.47
N THR A 67 -0.73 5.36 -13.79
CA THR A 67 -0.07 4.43 -12.86
C THR A 67 1.15 3.80 -13.52
N ASN A 68 2.23 3.67 -12.76
CA ASN A 68 3.50 3.15 -13.24
C ASN A 68 3.34 1.77 -13.86
N SER A 69 3.80 1.63 -15.10
CA SER A 69 3.65 0.41 -15.92
C SER A 69 4.34 -0.84 -15.34
N GLN A 70 5.22 -0.71 -14.34
CA GLN A 70 5.79 -1.86 -13.63
C GLN A 70 4.81 -2.52 -12.64
N LEU A 71 3.73 -1.84 -12.26
CA LEU A 71 2.69 -2.40 -11.40
C LEU A 71 1.63 -3.07 -12.29
N ASP A 72 1.55 -4.40 -12.19
CA ASP A 72 0.50 -5.16 -12.87
C ASP A 72 -0.85 -4.99 -12.18
N ILE A 73 -1.64 -4.03 -12.68
CA ILE A 73 -2.96 -3.66 -12.17
C ILE A 73 -4.12 -4.23 -12.99
N THR A 74 -3.90 -5.26 -13.84
CA THR A 74 -4.92 -5.74 -14.80
C THR A 74 -6.25 -6.15 -14.16
N ASP A 75 -6.18 -6.67 -12.93
CA ASP A 75 -7.34 -7.24 -12.22
C ASP A 75 -7.83 -6.31 -11.09
N ALA A 76 -7.29 -5.09 -11.03
CA ALA A 76 -7.68 -4.10 -10.04
C ALA A 76 -8.99 -3.41 -10.43
N LYS A 77 -9.70 -2.91 -9.43
CA LYS A 77 -10.77 -1.92 -9.63
C LYS A 77 -10.14 -0.54 -9.86
N GLY A 78 -10.60 0.14 -10.91
CA GLY A 78 -10.02 1.41 -11.37
C GLY A 78 -9.05 1.22 -12.55
N PRO A 79 -8.15 2.18 -12.82
CA PRO A 79 -7.87 3.36 -11.99
C PRO A 79 -9.04 4.35 -11.88
N PHE A 80 -9.32 4.82 -10.66
CA PHE A 80 -10.27 5.90 -10.40
C PHE A 80 -9.57 7.25 -10.47
N ALA A 81 -9.91 8.07 -11.47
CA ALA A 81 -9.35 9.40 -11.61
C ALA A 81 -9.94 10.35 -10.56
N LYS A 82 -9.09 11.10 -9.85
CA LYS A 82 -9.52 12.01 -8.78
C LYS A 82 -8.75 13.32 -8.74
N THR A 83 -9.35 14.31 -8.08
CA THR A 83 -8.68 15.56 -7.69
C THR A 83 -8.58 15.71 -6.16
N LYS A 84 -9.43 15.00 -5.40
CA LYS A 84 -9.34 14.90 -3.95
C LYS A 84 -8.07 14.15 -3.56
N PHE A 85 -7.36 14.63 -2.54
CA PHE A 85 -6.13 13.97 -2.08
C PHE A 85 -6.38 12.57 -1.51
N SER A 86 -7.36 12.41 -0.62
CA SER A 86 -7.77 11.09 -0.13
C SER A 86 -8.46 10.24 -1.20
N MET A 87 -8.20 8.92 -1.20
CA MET A 87 -8.90 7.92 -2.02
C MET A 87 -10.34 7.66 -1.54
N SER A 88 -10.80 8.23 -0.42
CA SER A 88 -12.18 8.08 0.04
C SER A 88 -13.14 8.88 -0.84
N LEU A 89 -13.42 8.34 -2.02
CA LEU A 89 -14.41 8.79 -3.00
C LEU A 89 -15.66 7.90 -2.91
N PRO A 90 -16.85 8.38 -3.29
CA PRO A 90 -18.07 7.58 -3.31
C PRO A 90 -17.91 6.23 -4.03
N GLU A 91 -17.32 6.23 -5.23
CA GLU A 91 -17.12 5.04 -6.06
C GLU A 91 -16.11 4.05 -5.46
N ILE A 92 -15.06 4.53 -4.79
CA ILE A 92 -14.10 3.67 -4.09
C ILE A 92 -14.74 3.10 -2.81
N ASN A 93 -15.54 3.89 -2.11
CA ASN A 93 -16.25 3.45 -0.91
C ASN A 93 -17.32 2.39 -1.24
N GLU A 94 -17.97 2.51 -2.40
CA GLU A 94 -18.89 1.50 -2.92
C GLU A 94 -18.16 0.19 -3.22
N GLU A 95 -17.05 0.22 -3.96
CA GLU A 95 -16.23 -0.97 -4.21
C GLU A 95 -15.77 -1.59 -2.88
N LEU A 96 -15.24 -0.80 -1.95
CA LEU A 96 -14.82 -1.26 -0.63
C LEU A 96 -15.94 -1.97 0.14
N SER A 97 -17.21 -1.59 -0.04
CA SER A 97 -18.32 -2.21 0.70
C SER A 97 -18.56 -3.68 0.32
N THR A 98 -18.06 -4.13 -0.85
CA THR A 98 -18.32 -5.46 -1.41
C THR A 98 -17.09 -6.20 -1.91
N ILE A 99 -15.91 -5.56 -1.98
CA ILE A 99 -14.72 -6.11 -2.65
C ILE A 99 -14.24 -7.46 -2.10
N CYS A 100 -14.50 -7.75 -0.83
CA CYS A 100 -14.13 -9.00 -0.18
C CYS A 100 -15.29 -10.01 -0.23
N CYS A 101 -15.56 -10.57 -1.41
CA CYS A 101 -16.63 -11.56 -1.63
C CYS A 101 -18.03 -11.08 -1.22
N GLY A 102 -18.38 -9.85 -1.60
CA GLY A 102 -19.66 -9.22 -1.23
C GLY A 102 -19.67 -8.60 0.16
N GLN A 103 -18.50 -8.42 0.78
CA GLN A 103 -18.38 -7.87 2.14
C GLN A 103 -17.33 -6.76 2.22
N LYS A 104 -17.50 -5.90 3.23
CA LYS A 104 -16.53 -4.87 3.63
C LYS A 104 -15.24 -5.54 4.16
N PRO A 105 -14.03 -5.10 3.76
CA PRO A 105 -12.78 -5.59 4.29
C PRO A 105 -12.60 -5.17 5.75
N GLU A 106 -11.90 -6.00 6.52
CA GLU A 106 -11.45 -5.65 7.88
C GLU A 106 -10.15 -4.85 7.82
N SER A 107 -9.27 -5.22 6.88
CA SER A 107 -7.92 -4.67 6.76
C SER A 107 -7.65 -4.08 5.38
N ILE A 108 -6.94 -2.96 5.36
CA ILE A 108 -6.47 -2.28 4.16
C ILE A 108 -4.94 -2.33 4.15
N ILE A 109 -4.35 -2.85 3.08
CA ILE A 109 -2.96 -2.61 2.75
C ILE A 109 -2.93 -1.33 1.91
N LEU A 110 -2.19 -0.31 2.35
CA LEU A 110 -2.14 0.99 1.69
C LEU A 110 -0.70 1.30 1.30
N PHE A 111 -0.47 1.60 0.01
CA PHE A 111 0.75 2.25 -0.41
C PHE A 111 0.51 3.25 -1.53
N GLY A 112 1.47 4.15 -1.74
CA GLY A 112 1.33 5.16 -2.79
C GLY A 112 2.22 6.37 -2.62
N ILE A 113 1.87 7.42 -3.34
CA ILE A 113 2.51 8.73 -3.28
C ILE A 113 1.44 9.84 -3.30
N GLU A 114 1.68 11.03 -2.75
CA GLU A 114 2.76 11.31 -1.79
C GLU A 114 2.39 10.79 -0.40
N THR A 115 3.38 10.33 0.36
CA THR A 115 3.17 9.69 1.68
C THR A 115 2.44 10.63 2.64
N HIS A 116 2.83 11.91 2.66
CA HIS A 116 2.30 12.93 3.56
C HIS A 116 1.05 13.66 3.05
N VAL A 117 0.62 13.35 1.82
CA VAL A 117 -0.55 13.99 1.19
C VAL A 117 -1.62 12.95 0.97
N CYS A 118 -1.63 12.28 -0.18
CA CYS A 118 -2.72 11.40 -0.58
C CYS A 118 -2.76 10.14 0.28
N VAL A 119 -1.61 9.53 0.59
CA VAL A 119 -1.54 8.33 1.44
C VAL A 119 -1.99 8.64 2.87
N GLU A 120 -1.45 9.69 3.50
CA GLU A 120 -1.83 10.06 4.87
C GLU A 120 -3.30 10.48 4.99
N ASN A 121 -3.83 11.32 4.09
CA ASN A 121 -5.24 11.70 4.11
C ASN A 121 -6.15 10.49 3.88
N THR A 122 -5.75 9.55 2.99
CA THR A 122 -6.47 8.29 2.82
C THR A 122 -6.45 7.45 4.09
N ALA A 123 -5.29 7.35 4.76
CA ALA A 123 -5.18 6.61 6.01
C ALA A 123 -6.07 7.19 7.10
N VAL A 124 -6.14 8.52 7.25
CA VAL A 124 -7.04 9.20 8.19
C VAL A 124 -8.49 8.81 7.93
N ASP A 125 -8.97 8.96 6.69
CA ASP A 125 -10.36 8.64 6.32
C ASP A 125 -10.68 7.15 6.57
N LEU A 126 -9.76 6.24 6.20
CA LEU A 126 -9.94 4.81 6.44
C LEU A 126 -10.02 4.47 7.94
N ARG A 127 -9.17 5.10 8.77
CA ARG A 127 -9.19 4.91 10.23
C ARG A 127 -10.47 5.43 10.85
N GLN A 128 -10.96 6.60 10.41
CA GLN A 128 -12.26 7.13 10.85
C GLN A 128 -13.43 6.18 10.47
N ASN A 129 -13.32 5.48 9.35
CA ASN A 129 -14.30 4.49 8.89
C ASN A 129 -14.11 3.08 9.50
N GLY A 130 -13.24 2.94 10.49
CA GLY A 130 -13.05 1.73 11.29
C GLY A 130 -12.26 0.62 10.61
N TYR A 131 -11.56 0.89 9.50
CA TYR A 131 -10.68 -0.09 8.86
C TYR A 131 -9.34 -0.20 9.60
N GLU A 132 -8.77 -1.40 9.72
CA GLU A 132 -7.38 -1.56 10.13
C GLU A 132 -6.45 -1.28 8.95
N VAL A 133 -5.53 -0.32 9.09
CA VAL A 133 -4.71 0.18 7.98
C VAL A 133 -3.27 -0.25 8.17
N HIS A 134 -2.71 -0.92 7.15
CA HIS A 134 -1.32 -1.30 7.05
C HIS A 134 -0.64 -0.48 5.96
N THR A 135 0.07 0.59 6.34
CA THR A 135 0.81 1.43 5.40
C THR A 135 2.17 0.81 5.11
N ILE A 136 2.47 0.58 3.82
CA ILE A 136 3.68 -0.14 3.40
C ILE A 136 4.82 0.84 3.11
N ALA A 137 5.69 1.03 4.08
CA ALA A 137 6.66 2.12 4.10
C ALA A 137 7.66 2.07 2.94
N ASP A 138 8.12 0.88 2.56
CA ASP A 138 9.04 0.62 1.46
C ASP A 138 8.39 0.68 0.07
N CYS A 139 7.06 0.85 0.02
CA CYS A 139 6.26 1.10 -1.18
C CYS A 139 5.63 2.52 -1.19
N CYS A 140 5.94 3.35 -0.21
CA CYS A 140 5.48 4.74 -0.10
C CYS A 140 6.66 5.69 -0.21
N THR A 141 6.50 6.84 -0.87
CA THR A 141 7.50 7.91 -0.84
C THR A 141 6.89 9.32 -0.93
N SER A 142 7.71 10.33 -0.71
CA SER A 142 7.41 11.76 -0.85
C SER A 142 8.58 12.43 -1.59
N ARG A 143 8.46 13.73 -1.87
CA ARG A 143 9.56 14.51 -2.45
C ARG A 143 10.79 14.58 -1.54
N THR A 144 10.57 14.65 -0.22
CA THR A 144 11.63 14.68 0.79
C THR A 144 11.52 13.46 1.71
N GLN A 145 12.65 13.08 2.34
CA GLN A 145 12.66 11.99 3.30
C GLN A 145 11.99 12.42 4.62
N GLU A 146 12.10 13.69 4.98
CA GLU A 146 11.48 14.30 6.17
C GLU A 146 9.96 14.21 6.09
N ASP A 147 9.35 14.66 4.99
CA ASP A 147 7.90 14.58 4.79
C ASP A 147 7.41 13.14 4.88
N ARG A 148 8.15 12.22 4.24
CA ARG A 148 7.85 10.79 4.23
C ARG A 148 7.88 10.19 5.64
N LEU A 149 8.95 10.41 6.41
CA LEU A 149 9.13 9.81 7.73
C LEU A 149 8.15 10.39 8.75
N LEU A 150 7.96 11.72 8.77
CA LEU A 150 6.99 12.36 9.67
C LEU A 150 5.55 11.92 9.39
N ALA A 151 5.20 11.66 8.12
CA ALA A 151 3.90 11.10 7.78
C ALA A 151 3.70 9.68 8.36
N PHE A 152 4.72 8.82 8.33
CA PHE A 152 4.63 7.52 8.99
C PHE A 152 4.47 7.63 10.50
N GLU A 153 5.14 8.61 11.14
CA GLU A 153 4.96 8.86 12.57
C GLU A 153 3.52 9.29 12.91
N ARG A 154 2.95 10.23 12.15
CA ARG A 154 1.56 10.66 12.31
C ARG A 154 0.57 9.53 12.04
N MET A 155 0.76 8.77 10.98
CA MET A 155 -0.05 7.57 10.68
C MET A 155 0.01 6.53 11.81
N ARG A 156 1.19 6.31 12.41
CA ARG A 156 1.30 5.44 13.60
C ARG A 156 0.51 6.03 14.79
N GLY A 157 0.54 7.35 14.97
CA GLY A 157 -0.21 8.07 16.01
C GLY A 157 -1.74 7.89 15.92
N ILE A 158 -2.28 7.74 14.72
CA ILE A 158 -3.72 7.45 14.49
C ILE A 158 -4.05 5.94 14.42
N GLY A 159 -3.07 5.09 14.75
CA GLY A 159 -3.24 3.65 14.87
C GLY A 159 -3.07 2.86 13.57
N CYS A 160 -2.44 3.42 12.54
CA CYS A 160 -2.00 2.64 11.38
C CYS A 160 -0.79 1.76 11.74
N HIS A 161 -0.72 0.57 11.15
CA HIS A 161 0.44 -0.29 11.18
C HIS A 161 1.42 0.12 10.07
N ILE A 162 2.57 0.67 10.44
CA ILE A 162 3.65 0.91 9.48
C ILE A 162 4.41 -0.41 9.29
N ALA A 163 4.32 -1.00 8.10
CA ALA A 163 4.88 -2.31 7.76
C ALA A 163 5.77 -2.22 6.51
N THR A 164 6.41 -3.34 6.15
CA THR A 164 7.16 -3.49 4.89
C THR A 164 6.45 -4.47 3.96
N SER A 165 6.78 -4.45 2.67
CA SER A 165 6.14 -5.33 1.68
C SER A 165 6.30 -6.80 2.05
N GLU A 166 7.51 -7.21 2.43
CA GLU A 166 7.79 -8.60 2.80
C GLU A 166 7.07 -9.02 4.10
N ASN A 167 6.92 -8.09 5.06
CA ASN A 167 6.15 -8.34 6.27
C ASN A 167 4.70 -8.71 5.98
N VAL A 168 4.02 -7.93 5.13
CA VAL A 168 2.59 -8.17 4.84
C VAL A 168 2.38 -9.39 3.95
N ILE A 169 3.31 -9.67 3.03
CA ILE A 169 3.30 -10.89 2.23
C ILE A 169 3.31 -12.13 3.14
N PHE A 170 4.28 -12.23 4.06
CA PHE A 170 4.36 -13.40 4.93
C PHE A 170 3.25 -13.47 5.98
N LYS A 171 2.72 -12.33 6.43
CA LYS A 171 1.51 -12.31 7.29
C LYS A 171 0.30 -12.95 6.60
N LEU A 172 0.09 -12.67 5.31
CA LEU A 172 -1.02 -13.24 4.56
C LEU A 172 -0.83 -14.72 4.21
N VAL A 173 0.42 -15.12 3.97
CA VAL A 173 0.77 -16.53 3.73
C VAL A 173 0.57 -17.37 5.00
N GLY A 174 1.01 -16.87 6.16
CA GLY A 174 0.82 -17.47 7.48
C GLY A 174 1.63 -18.74 7.76
N ASP A 175 1.76 -19.66 6.80
CA ASP A 175 2.44 -20.95 6.93
C ASP A 175 3.22 -21.32 5.65
N ALA A 176 4.42 -21.89 5.80
CA ALA A 176 5.21 -22.41 4.69
C ALA A 176 4.52 -23.58 3.94
N LYS A 177 3.51 -24.20 4.54
CA LYS A 177 2.64 -25.21 3.91
C LYS A 177 1.54 -24.61 3.02
N HIS A 178 1.37 -23.28 3.01
CA HIS A 178 0.38 -22.63 2.15
C HIS A 178 0.61 -22.99 0.67
N LYS A 179 -0.47 -23.25 -0.08
CA LYS A 179 -0.39 -23.71 -1.48
C LYS A 179 0.46 -22.80 -2.38
N GLU A 180 0.38 -21.49 -2.15
CA GLU A 180 1.15 -20.48 -2.91
C GLU A 180 2.56 -20.22 -2.36
N PHE A 181 2.98 -20.84 -1.26
CA PHE A 181 4.25 -20.51 -0.60
C PHE A 181 5.45 -20.62 -1.56
N LYS A 182 5.51 -21.66 -2.39
CA LYS A 182 6.59 -21.82 -3.38
C LYS A 182 6.61 -20.69 -4.42
N ASN A 183 5.44 -20.18 -4.82
CA ASN A 183 5.34 -19.06 -5.75
C ASN A 183 5.79 -17.76 -5.07
N ILE A 184 5.34 -17.54 -3.83
CA ILE A 184 5.74 -16.38 -3.01
C ILE A 184 7.25 -16.40 -2.74
N GLN A 185 7.82 -17.54 -2.37
CA GLN A 185 9.25 -17.70 -2.13
C GLN A 185 10.08 -17.29 -3.35
N ARG A 186 9.63 -17.61 -4.58
CA ARG A 186 10.30 -17.17 -5.81
C ARG A 186 10.24 -15.65 -5.99
N ILE A 187 9.15 -15.00 -5.59
CA ILE A 187 8.97 -13.55 -5.69
C ILE A 187 9.86 -12.81 -4.68
N VAL A 188 9.92 -13.29 -3.44
CA VAL A 188 10.69 -12.64 -2.35
C VAL A 188 12.14 -13.12 -2.25
N LYS A 189 12.57 -14.05 -3.12
CA LYS A 189 13.95 -14.57 -3.15
C LYS A 189 14.99 -13.45 -3.21
N THR A 190 14.72 -12.43 -4.02
CA THR A 190 15.53 -11.21 -4.02
C THR A 190 14.97 -10.28 -2.93
N PRO A 191 15.79 -9.79 -2.00
CA PRO A 191 15.36 -8.81 -0.99
C PRO A 191 14.78 -7.54 -1.61
N ILE A 192 13.99 -6.80 -0.83
CA ILE A 192 13.59 -5.43 -1.19
C ILE A 192 14.80 -4.51 -1.29
N LEU A 193 14.68 -3.44 -2.08
CA LEU A 193 15.72 -2.43 -2.18
C LEU A 193 15.63 -1.46 -0.99
N PRO A 194 16.74 -1.13 -0.31
CA PRO A 194 16.72 -0.14 0.77
C PRO A 194 16.31 1.25 0.27
N THR A 195 15.28 1.82 0.90
CA THR A 195 14.77 3.16 0.57
C THR A 195 15.05 4.18 1.69
N ASN A 196 16.17 4.02 2.41
CA ASN A 196 16.65 4.87 3.52
C ASN A 196 15.63 5.09 4.66
N LEU A 197 14.78 4.10 4.95
CA LEU A 197 13.81 4.14 6.06
C LEU A 197 14.46 4.02 7.45
N ILE A 198 15.70 3.54 7.51
CA ILE A 198 16.47 3.40 8.73
C ILE A 198 17.73 4.25 8.55
N PRO A 199 18.09 5.10 9.53
CA PRO A 199 19.35 5.85 9.48
C PRO A 199 20.53 4.89 9.35
N HIS A 200 21.46 5.21 8.45
CA HIS A 200 22.75 4.51 8.42
C HIS A 200 23.51 4.90 9.70
N SER A 201 23.63 3.95 10.63
CA SER A 201 24.55 4.09 11.76
C SER A 201 25.96 4.19 11.18
N LYS A 202 26.65 5.30 11.45
CA LYS A 202 28.11 5.33 11.35
C LYS A 202 28.63 4.48 12.50
N LEU A 203 28.98 3.22 12.20
CA LEU A 203 29.85 2.44 13.07
C LEU A 203 31.25 3.06 13.09
#